data_AF-A0A3B8ICF2-F1
#
_entry.id   AF-A0A3B8ICF2-F1
#
_cell.length_a   1.000
_cell.length_b   1.000
_cell.length_c   1.000
_cell.angle_alpha   90.00
_cell.angle_beta   90.00
_cell.angle_gamma   90.00
#
_symmetry.space_group_name_H-M   'P 1'
#
loop_
_entity.id
_entity.type
_entity.pdbx_description
1 polymer ?
#
loop_
_entity_poly.entity_id
_entity_poly.type
_entity_poly.pdbx_seq_one_letter_code
_entity_poly.pdbx_strand_id
1 'polypeptide(L)'
;MPKKRFRIPNRWAHALGSFLLSAWAFHSSSQAQNLEYALMSDFMPVTDASGRSLTMPWTGGLNSAQIGQAEVNGDDREDLVIYDRYARLVHTLIQTDSGLSWQPEFALPLLDRVESWVLFADVTGDGNADLLTAHPFGIQVYAYEKQPDGSVGWMHYPTALNEAYLQAESPNGLVNIQVSRADVIGIRDADGDGDQDLWVFNFSTGTTINYYRNTSVETTGTMGALTFQRETNFWGGLSDCGCGAVALDSILCRPAAVEHAGGKSLTILAPNGATGPGILFGDELCEQPVWLDNTGNALAPQLQEQFLTDSLPSWQSLLFPAGYFLGQDTLVFSTNLSENPLRTVDFSHTLHRYTRQGSTWQRQEDNWLQQDMLDVGAEAAPT
;
A
#
# COMPACT_ATOMS: atom_id res chain seq x y z
N MET A 1 62.51 12.76 12.51
CA MET A 1 62.72 12.26 13.88
C MET A 1 61.43 11.60 14.39
N PRO A 2 61.37 10.27 14.55
CA PRO A 2 60.32 9.59 15.31
C PRO A 2 60.87 9.02 16.64
N LYS A 3 60.10 9.07 17.73
CA LYS A 3 60.49 8.52 19.04
C LYS A 3 59.96 7.09 19.24
N LYS A 4 60.90 6.15 19.07
CA LYS A 4 61.22 4.88 19.78
C LYS A 4 60.12 4.03 20.44
N ARG A 5 60.03 2.78 19.95
CA ARG A 5 59.66 1.53 20.67
C ARG A 5 60.72 1.17 21.73
N PHE A 6 60.34 0.39 22.75
CA PHE A 6 61.16 -0.71 23.26
C PHE A 6 60.30 -1.80 23.93
N ARG A 7 60.65 -3.06 23.67
CA ARG A 7 60.00 -4.31 24.10
C ARG A 7 61.15 -5.27 24.43
N ILE A 8 61.20 -5.87 25.63
CA ILE A 8 62.06 -7.04 25.94
C ILE A 8 61.33 -7.95 26.97
N PRO A 9 61.48 -9.29 26.93
CA PRO A 9 60.51 -10.30 27.39
C PRO A 9 61.01 -11.25 28.52
N ASN A 10 60.12 -12.16 28.98
CA ASN A 10 60.31 -13.59 29.42
C ASN A 10 61.38 -13.92 30.51
N ARG A 11 61.25 -14.82 31.51
CA ARG A 11 60.51 -16.11 31.63
C ARG A 11 60.84 -16.82 33.00
N TRP A 12 59.99 -17.77 33.42
CA TRP A 12 60.16 -18.97 34.30
C TRP A 12 59.93 -18.97 35.85
N ALA A 13 58.84 -19.68 36.23
CA ALA A 13 58.65 -20.77 37.22
C ALA A 13 59.06 -20.65 38.72
N HIS A 14 58.10 -20.81 39.64
CA HIS A 14 57.78 -22.06 40.38
C HIS A 14 56.60 -21.87 41.36
N ALA A 15 56.01 -22.97 41.80
CA ALA A 15 54.67 -23.12 42.38
C ALA A 15 54.58 -23.01 43.91
N LEU A 16 53.34 -22.77 44.42
CA LEU A 16 52.58 -23.51 45.45
C LEU A 16 51.83 -22.58 46.44
N GLY A 17 50.53 -22.83 46.63
CA GLY A 17 49.75 -22.30 47.75
C GLY A 17 48.25 -22.16 47.49
N SER A 18 47.52 -23.23 47.76
CA SER A 18 46.06 -23.41 47.70
C SER A 18 45.20 -22.30 48.33
N PHE A 19 44.01 -22.05 47.79
CA PHE A 19 42.74 -22.05 48.54
C PHE A 19 41.54 -22.08 47.58
N LEU A 20 40.81 -23.21 47.60
CA LEU A 20 39.52 -23.43 46.95
C LEU A 20 38.41 -22.82 47.83
N LEU A 21 37.60 -21.92 47.29
CA LEU A 21 36.26 -21.62 47.82
C LEU A 21 35.23 -21.91 46.72
N SER A 22 34.53 -23.03 46.86
CA SER A 22 33.36 -23.37 46.05
C SER A 22 32.13 -22.66 46.59
N ALA A 23 31.75 -21.54 45.96
CA ALA A 23 30.44 -20.94 46.15
C ALA A 23 29.44 -21.61 45.20
N TRP A 24 28.60 -22.50 45.74
CA TRP A 24 27.42 -23.01 45.06
C TRP A 24 26.35 -21.90 45.02
N ALA A 25 26.30 -21.14 43.93
CA ALA A 25 25.16 -20.29 43.62
C ALA A 25 24.12 -21.14 42.89
N PHE A 26 23.08 -21.57 43.61
CA PHE A 26 21.85 -22.10 43.01
C PHE A 26 21.27 -21.02 42.09
N HIS A 27 21.47 -21.17 40.77
CA HIS A 27 20.70 -20.43 39.78
C HIS A 27 19.33 -21.09 39.71
N SER A 28 18.38 -20.56 40.45
CA SER A 28 16.96 -20.76 40.14
C SER A 28 16.67 -20.05 38.82
N SER A 29 16.75 -20.79 37.71
CA SER A 29 16.19 -20.36 36.44
C SER A 29 14.67 -20.31 36.60
N SER A 30 14.13 -19.11 36.80
CA SER A 30 12.71 -18.88 36.55
C SER A 30 12.49 -19.04 35.06
N GLN A 31 12.00 -20.18 34.62
CA GLN A 31 11.42 -20.27 33.29
C GLN A 31 10.14 -19.46 33.33
N ALA A 32 10.17 -18.27 32.74
CA ALA A 32 8.94 -17.64 32.29
C ALA A 32 8.29 -18.65 31.33
N GLN A 33 7.07 -19.10 31.66
CA GLN A 33 6.27 -19.82 30.68
C GLN A 33 5.99 -18.84 29.56
N ASN A 34 6.63 -19.04 28.40
CA ASN A 34 6.15 -18.42 27.17
C ASN A 34 4.76 -19.02 26.95
N LEU A 35 3.73 -18.25 27.24
CA LEU A 35 2.37 -18.57 26.79
C LEU A 35 2.37 -18.38 25.28
N GLU A 36 2.51 -19.48 24.55
CA GLU A 36 2.23 -19.52 23.11
C GLU A 36 0.72 -19.51 22.93
N TYR A 37 0.21 -18.41 22.38
CA TYR A 37 -1.16 -18.33 21.90
C TYR A 37 -1.13 -18.69 20.41
N ALA A 38 -1.80 -19.78 20.04
CA ALA A 38 -2.04 -20.13 18.65
C ALA A 38 -3.51 -19.84 18.34
N LEU A 39 -3.76 -19.15 17.23
CA LEU A 39 -5.12 -19.05 16.70
C LEU A 39 -5.54 -20.42 16.17
N MET A 40 -6.50 -21.06 16.82
CA MET A 40 -7.06 -22.35 16.40
C MET A 40 -8.40 -22.13 15.69
N SER A 41 -8.38 -21.49 14.52
CA SER A 41 -9.59 -21.21 13.71
C SER A 41 -10.21 -22.46 13.10
N ASP A 42 -9.40 -23.45 12.75
CA ASP A 42 -9.79 -24.58 11.89
C ASP A 42 -10.70 -25.61 12.60
N PHE A 43 -10.77 -25.55 13.93
CA PHE A 43 -11.53 -26.53 14.73
C PHE A 43 -12.99 -26.14 14.96
N MET A 44 -13.38 -24.92 14.58
CA MET A 44 -14.73 -24.40 14.78
C MET A 44 -15.30 -23.97 13.43
N PRO A 45 -15.90 -24.90 12.66
CA PRO A 45 -16.57 -24.54 11.42
C PRO A 45 -17.71 -23.56 11.71
N VAL A 46 -17.73 -22.46 10.97
CA VAL A 46 -18.78 -21.45 11.06
C VAL A 46 -19.58 -21.48 9.77
N THR A 47 -20.90 -21.48 9.88
CA THR A 47 -21.81 -21.49 8.73
C THR A 47 -22.75 -20.30 8.78
N ASP A 48 -23.13 -19.77 7.62
CA ASP A 48 -24.23 -18.81 7.53
C ASP A 48 -25.61 -19.47 7.78
N ALA A 49 -26.68 -18.67 7.74
CA ALA A 49 -28.05 -19.14 7.96
C ALA A 49 -28.54 -20.18 6.93
N SER A 50 -27.89 -20.27 5.76
CA SER A 50 -28.20 -21.29 4.74
C SER A 50 -27.43 -22.59 4.94
N GLY A 51 -26.50 -22.63 5.90
CA GLY A 51 -25.61 -23.75 6.16
C GLY A 51 -24.34 -23.76 5.31
N ARG A 52 -24.06 -22.67 4.57
CA ARG A 52 -22.80 -22.52 3.81
C ARG A 52 -21.65 -22.22 4.78
N SER A 53 -20.56 -22.97 4.67
CA SER A 53 -19.35 -22.73 5.47
C SER A 53 -18.70 -21.40 5.07
N LEU A 54 -18.32 -20.62 6.07
CA LEU A 54 -17.48 -19.44 5.92
C LEU A 54 -16.02 -19.87 5.89
N THR A 55 -15.23 -19.31 4.97
CA THR A 55 -13.82 -19.67 4.79
C THR A 55 -12.87 -18.87 5.67
N MET A 56 -13.29 -17.67 6.11
CA MET A 56 -12.49 -16.78 6.94
C MET A 56 -13.31 -16.14 8.08
N PRO A 57 -14.09 -16.93 8.85
CA PRO A 57 -15.08 -16.39 9.77
C PRO A 57 -14.49 -15.52 10.89
N TRP A 58 -13.22 -15.69 11.21
CA TRP A 58 -12.59 -15.08 12.38
C TRP A 58 -11.75 -13.83 12.08
N THR A 59 -11.79 -13.31 10.85
CA THR A 59 -11.05 -12.10 10.44
C THR A 59 -11.54 -10.82 11.11
N GLY A 60 -12.79 -10.79 11.57
CA GLY A 60 -13.42 -9.62 12.21
C GLY A 60 -14.11 -8.65 11.25
N GLY A 61 -14.31 -9.02 9.99
CA GLY A 61 -14.85 -8.14 8.95
C GLY A 61 -13.81 -7.20 8.34
N LEU A 62 -14.23 -6.38 7.38
CA LEU A 62 -13.40 -5.37 6.71
C LEU A 62 -14.24 -4.12 6.51
N ASN A 63 -13.74 -2.95 6.92
CA ASN A 63 -14.47 -1.69 6.79
C ASN A 63 -14.03 -0.90 5.54
N SER A 64 -12.77 -0.45 5.53
CA SER A 64 -12.20 0.37 4.45
C SER A 64 -10.90 -0.26 3.97
N ALA A 65 -11.03 -1.23 3.08
CA ALA A 65 -9.94 -2.10 2.67
C ALA A 65 -9.07 -1.44 1.58
N GLN A 66 -7.82 -1.10 1.92
CA GLN A 66 -6.78 -0.84 0.94
C GLN A 66 -6.04 -2.13 0.65
N ILE A 67 -5.90 -2.48 -0.62
CA ILE A 67 -5.52 -3.84 -1.03
C ILE A 67 -4.25 -3.79 -1.88
N GLY A 68 -3.31 -4.67 -1.55
CA GLY A 68 -2.13 -4.93 -2.37
C GLY A 68 -1.77 -6.41 -2.40
N GLN A 69 -0.84 -6.74 -3.28
CA GLN A 69 -0.26 -8.07 -3.42
C GLN A 69 1.20 -8.01 -3.03
N ALA A 70 1.66 -8.96 -2.19
CA ALA A 70 3.05 -9.06 -1.81
C ALA A 70 3.37 -10.45 -1.25
N GLU A 71 4.62 -10.89 -1.36
CA GLU A 71 5.11 -12.11 -0.70
C GLU A 71 5.29 -11.82 0.80
N VAL A 72 4.57 -12.53 1.68
CA VAL A 72 4.63 -12.29 3.15
C VAL A 72 5.09 -13.50 3.96
N ASN A 73 5.31 -14.66 3.34
CA ASN A 73 5.49 -15.94 4.04
C ASN A 73 6.73 -16.76 3.61
N GLY A 74 7.54 -16.28 2.68
CA GLY A 74 8.73 -16.98 2.21
C GLY A 74 8.51 -18.01 1.08
N ASP A 75 7.31 -18.14 0.50
CA ASP A 75 6.97 -19.18 -0.47
C ASP A 75 7.12 -18.80 -1.96
N ASP A 76 7.64 -17.60 -2.24
CA ASP A 76 7.82 -17.05 -3.60
C ASP A 76 6.51 -16.86 -4.38
N ARG A 77 5.36 -16.74 -3.69
CA ARG A 77 4.06 -16.38 -4.28
C ARG A 77 3.52 -15.10 -3.64
N GLU A 78 2.87 -14.27 -4.45
CA GLU A 78 2.18 -13.11 -3.91
C GLU A 78 0.91 -13.52 -3.16
N ASP A 79 0.79 -13.00 -1.95
CA ASP A 79 -0.37 -13.08 -1.08
C ASP A 79 -1.16 -11.76 -1.10
N LEU A 80 -2.35 -11.75 -0.51
CA LEU A 80 -3.13 -10.52 -0.39
C LEU A 80 -2.84 -9.85 0.96
N VAL A 81 -2.44 -8.58 0.91
CA VAL A 81 -2.30 -7.72 2.08
C VAL A 81 -3.41 -6.67 2.05
N ILE A 82 -4.18 -6.60 3.13
CA ILE A 82 -5.28 -5.65 3.28
C ILE A 82 -5.00 -4.77 4.49
N TYR A 83 -4.90 -3.46 4.27
CA TYR A 83 -4.93 -2.47 5.35
C TYR A 83 -6.35 -1.92 5.47
N ASP A 84 -7.04 -2.27 6.56
CA ASP A 84 -8.31 -1.63 6.91
C ASP A 84 -7.99 -0.24 7.47
N ARG A 85 -8.18 0.80 6.64
CA ARG A 85 -7.87 2.19 6.98
C ARG A 85 -8.71 2.70 8.16
N TYR A 86 -9.95 2.24 8.28
CA TYR A 86 -10.86 2.63 9.34
C TYR A 86 -10.46 1.95 10.66
N ALA A 87 -10.30 0.62 10.63
CA ALA A 87 -9.95 -0.15 11.83
C ALA A 87 -8.48 0.00 12.24
N ARG A 88 -7.62 0.43 11.30
CA ARG A 88 -6.15 0.46 11.40
C ARG A 88 -5.58 -0.92 11.69
N LEU A 89 -6.09 -1.92 10.98
CA LEU A 89 -5.69 -3.31 11.08
C LEU A 89 -5.15 -3.81 9.75
N VAL A 90 -4.25 -4.78 9.84
CA VAL A 90 -3.63 -5.42 8.69
C VAL A 90 -4.08 -6.86 8.67
N HIS A 91 -4.63 -7.28 7.53
CA HIS A 91 -5.04 -8.65 7.29
C HIS A 91 -4.19 -9.23 6.16
N THR A 92 -3.63 -10.40 6.41
CA THR A 92 -2.86 -11.19 5.44
C THR A 92 -3.64 -12.42 5.05
N LEU A 93 -3.96 -12.53 3.76
CA LEU A 93 -4.62 -13.70 3.18
C LEU A 93 -3.61 -14.42 2.29
N ILE A 94 -3.12 -15.55 2.79
CA ILE A 94 -2.15 -16.38 2.10
C ILE A 94 -2.83 -17.07 0.92
N GLN A 95 -2.27 -16.88 -0.27
CA GLN A 95 -2.66 -17.62 -1.45
C GLN A 95 -2.23 -19.07 -1.24
N THR A 96 -3.18 -20.00 -1.26
CA THR A 96 -2.94 -21.45 -1.23
C THR A 96 -3.47 -22.10 -2.51
N ASP A 97 -3.21 -23.38 -2.71
CA ASP A 97 -3.79 -24.13 -3.83
C ASP A 97 -5.32 -24.30 -3.71
N SER A 98 -5.87 -24.14 -2.49
CA SER A 98 -7.30 -24.15 -2.19
C SER A 98 -7.97 -22.77 -2.22
N GLY A 99 -7.22 -21.70 -2.51
CA GLY A 99 -7.70 -20.32 -2.46
C GLY A 99 -7.04 -19.50 -1.34
N LEU A 100 -7.66 -18.38 -0.98
CA LEU A 100 -7.15 -17.47 0.05
C LEU A 100 -7.42 -18.02 1.45
N SER A 101 -6.42 -17.96 2.33
CA SER A 101 -6.51 -18.36 3.73
C SER A 101 -6.05 -17.21 4.62
N TRP A 102 -6.88 -16.76 5.55
CA TRP A 102 -6.47 -15.76 6.53
C TRP A 102 -5.44 -16.34 7.50
N GLN A 103 -4.27 -15.70 7.60
CA GLN A 103 -3.19 -16.10 8.51
C GLN A 103 -2.60 -14.84 9.17
N PRO A 104 -3.15 -14.42 10.33
CA PRO A 104 -2.77 -13.16 10.99
C PRO A 104 -1.34 -13.17 11.55
N GLU A 105 -0.69 -14.32 11.67
CA GLU A 105 0.71 -14.43 12.08
C GLU A 105 1.68 -13.77 11.09
N PHE A 106 1.26 -13.59 9.83
CA PHE A 106 2.01 -12.87 8.80
C PHE A 106 1.62 -11.38 8.73
N ALA A 107 0.77 -10.89 9.64
CA ALA A 107 0.44 -9.47 9.70
C ALA A 107 1.72 -8.64 9.87
N LEU A 108 1.92 -7.68 8.99
CA LEU A 108 3.16 -6.91 8.88
C LEU A 108 3.30 -5.95 10.07
N PRO A 109 4.19 -6.18 11.05
CA PRO A 109 4.25 -5.34 12.26
C PRO A 109 4.62 -3.88 11.96
N LEU A 110 5.25 -3.63 10.82
CA LEU A 110 5.54 -2.28 10.32
C LEU A 110 4.25 -1.51 10.01
N LEU A 111 3.22 -2.20 9.50
CA LEU A 111 1.96 -1.59 9.11
C LEU A 111 1.09 -1.19 10.31
N ASP A 112 1.35 -1.71 11.52
CA ASP A 112 0.75 -1.22 12.77
C ASP A 112 1.09 0.25 13.05
N ARG A 113 2.15 0.76 12.44
CA ARG A 113 2.61 2.16 12.57
C ARG A 113 2.26 3.00 11.35
N VAL A 114 1.68 2.40 10.31
CA VAL A 114 1.24 3.12 9.14
C VAL A 114 -0.04 3.87 9.46
N GLU A 115 -0.05 5.13 9.05
CA GLU A 115 -1.23 5.97 9.03
C GLU A 115 -1.57 6.26 7.57
N SER A 116 -2.86 6.44 7.29
CA SER A 116 -3.38 6.98 6.02
C SER A 116 -3.50 5.99 4.87
N TRP A 117 -2.38 5.45 4.37
CA TRP A 117 -2.40 4.59 3.18
C TRP A 117 -1.21 3.65 3.04
N VAL A 118 -1.44 2.54 2.34
CA VAL A 118 -0.42 1.57 1.89
C VAL A 118 -0.56 1.30 0.40
N LEU A 119 0.57 1.09 -0.26
CA LEU A 119 0.65 0.61 -1.64
C LEU A 119 1.81 -0.38 -1.76
N PHE A 120 1.68 -1.34 -2.67
CA PHE A 120 2.69 -2.35 -2.95
C PHE A 120 3.08 -2.28 -4.43
N ALA A 121 4.37 -2.14 -4.72
CA ALA A 121 4.92 -2.11 -6.07
C ALA A 121 6.43 -2.41 -6.04
N ASP A 122 6.96 -3.08 -7.07
CA ASP A 122 8.40 -3.29 -7.22
C ASP A 122 9.09 -1.99 -7.67
N VAL A 123 9.64 -1.24 -6.72
CA VAL A 123 10.35 0.02 -7.00
C VAL A 123 11.86 -0.15 -6.98
N THR A 124 12.36 -1.26 -6.41
CA THR A 124 13.77 -1.63 -6.42
C THR A 124 14.21 -2.37 -7.68
N GLY A 125 13.28 -3.01 -8.38
CA GLY A 125 13.51 -3.81 -9.59
C GLY A 125 13.98 -5.23 -9.30
N ASP A 126 13.70 -5.74 -8.12
CA ASP A 126 14.12 -7.07 -7.68
C ASP A 126 13.07 -8.16 -7.94
N GLY A 127 11.91 -7.77 -8.46
CA GLY A 127 10.77 -8.64 -8.77
C GLY A 127 9.81 -8.87 -7.61
N ASN A 128 10.05 -8.27 -6.43
CA ASN A 128 9.16 -8.35 -5.27
C ASN A 128 8.51 -7.00 -4.98
N ALA A 129 7.31 -7.03 -4.42
CA ALA A 129 6.59 -5.80 -4.12
C ALA A 129 7.17 -5.10 -2.87
N ASP A 130 7.66 -3.89 -3.05
CA ASP A 130 8.06 -2.98 -1.99
C ASP A 130 6.85 -2.24 -1.42
N LEU A 131 6.93 -1.80 -0.18
CA LEU A 131 5.87 -1.06 0.50
C LEU A 131 6.10 0.45 0.38
N LEU A 132 5.11 1.16 -0.15
CA LEU A 132 5.02 2.61 -0.10
C LEU A 132 3.93 3.04 0.86
N THR A 133 4.21 4.07 1.65
CA THR A 133 3.26 4.57 2.64
C THR A 133 3.51 6.04 2.98
N ALA A 134 2.58 6.64 3.72
CA ALA A 134 2.64 8.03 4.14
C ALA A 134 3.82 8.29 5.10
N HIS A 135 4.46 9.43 4.90
CA HIS A 135 5.39 10.05 5.83
C HIS A 135 4.93 11.51 6.07
N PRO A 136 5.17 12.12 7.24
CA PRO A 136 4.79 13.51 7.50
C PRO A 136 5.31 14.53 6.46
N PHE A 137 6.36 14.17 5.73
CA PHE A 137 6.96 15.00 4.69
C PHE A 137 6.71 14.51 3.26
N GLY A 138 5.96 13.42 3.05
CA GLY A 138 5.70 12.88 1.72
C GLY A 138 5.46 11.38 1.72
N ILE A 139 6.20 10.68 0.87
CA ILE A 139 6.13 9.22 0.70
C ILE A 139 7.37 8.61 1.31
N GLN A 140 7.24 7.53 2.07
CA GLN A 140 8.38 6.69 2.46
C GLN A 140 8.25 5.31 1.83
N VAL A 141 9.39 4.67 1.61
CA VAL A 141 9.48 3.35 0.98
C VAL A 141 10.14 2.37 1.95
N TYR A 142 9.67 1.14 1.93
CA TYR A 142 10.35 0.02 2.55
C TYR A 142 10.54 -1.07 1.49
N ALA A 143 11.79 -1.45 1.24
CA ALA A 143 12.11 -2.49 0.28
C ALA A 143 11.84 -3.87 0.87
N TYR A 144 11.31 -4.78 0.05
CA TYR A 144 11.19 -6.18 0.41
C TYR A 144 12.56 -6.82 0.62
N GLU A 145 12.67 -7.70 1.61
CA GLU A 145 13.87 -8.48 1.86
C GLU A 145 13.52 -9.91 2.27
N LYS A 146 14.20 -10.86 1.62
CA LYS A 146 14.18 -12.28 1.99
C LYS A 146 15.49 -12.66 2.67
N GLN A 147 15.39 -13.09 3.93
CA GLN A 147 16.53 -13.51 4.74
C GLN A 147 17.00 -14.92 4.37
N PRO A 148 18.26 -15.29 4.65
CA PRO A 148 18.78 -16.63 4.35
C PRO A 148 18.05 -17.79 5.06
N ASP A 149 17.33 -17.51 6.15
CA ASP A 149 16.51 -18.49 6.87
C ASP A 149 15.10 -18.66 6.27
N GLY A 150 14.79 -17.93 5.20
CA GLY A 150 13.51 -17.95 4.51
C GLY A 150 12.48 -16.96 5.04
N SER A 151 12.76 -16.27 6.16
CA SER A 151 11.88 -15.20 6.64
C SER A 151 11.92 -14.00 5.71
N VAL A 152 10.79 -13.30 5.60
CA VAL A 152 10.64 -12.12 4.74
C VAL A 152 10.22 -10.90 5.55
N GLY A 153 10.45 -9.71 5.00
CA GLY A 153 10.00 -8.47 5.61
C GLY A 153 10.30 -7.25 4.76
N TRP A 154 10.00 -6.07 5.30
CA TRP A 154 10.24 -4.79 4.63
C TRP A 154 11.15 -3.92 5.48
N MET A 155 12.19 -3.37 4.85
CA MET A 155 13.18 -2.51 5.50
C MET A 155 13.18 -1.12 4.88
N HIS A 156 13.38 -0.08 5.69
CA HIS A 156 13.34 1.31 5.21
C HIS A 156 14.33 1.51 4.04
N TYR A 157 13.84 2.13 2.97
CA TYR A 157 14.55 2.25 1.70
C TYR A 157 14.32 3.63 1.06
N PRO A 158 15.32 4.17 0.36
CA PRO A 158 16.72 3.72 0.31
C PRO A 158 17.46 4.15 1.59
N THR A 159 18.35 3.29 2.08
CA THR A 159 19.12 3.54 3.32
C THR A 159 20.09 4.73 3.22
N ALA A 160 20.41 5.16 2.00
CA ALA A 160 21.34 6.25 1.71
C ALA A 160 20.70 7.64 1.68
N LEU A 161 19.37 7.75 1.59
CA LEU A 161 18.72 9.04 1.73
C LEU A 161 18.79 9.44 3.20
N ASN A 162 19.40 10.61 3.47
CA ASN A 162 19.45 11.19 4.84
C ASN A 162 18.04 11.49 5.39
N GLU A 163 17.03 11.47 4.52
CA GLU A 163 15.64 11.76 4.80
C GLU A 163 14.81 10.52 4.48
N ALA A 164 13.90 10.16 5.39
CA ALA A 164 13.11 8.92 5.28
C ALA A 164 12.01 8.96 4.21
N TYR A 165 12.05 9.90 3.26
CA TYR A 165 10.97 10.17 2.31
C TYR A 165 11.47 10.59 0.93
N LEU A 166 10.62 10.38 -0.08
CA LEU A 166 10.91 10.67 -1.48
C LEU A 166 10.91 12.17 -1.78
N GLN A 167 11.86 12.55 -2.63
CA GLN A 167 12.02 13.89 -3.16
C GLN A 167 12.11 13.84 -4.67
N ALA A 168 11.79 14.95 -5.31
CA ALA A 168 11.92 15.11 -6.74
C ALA A 168 12.68 16.38 -7.09
N GLU A 169 13.47 16.32 -8.15
CA GLU A 169 14.00 17.51 -8.79
C GLU A 169 12.87 18.37 -9.36
N SER A 170 13.00 19.67 -9.18
CA SER A 170 12.12 20.66 -9.79
C SER A 170 12.94 21.87 -10.25
N PRO A 171 12.37 22.77 -11.08
CA PRO A 171 13.08 23.98 -11.52
C PRO A 171 13.60 24.86 -10.37
N ASN A 172 13.02 24.73 -9.17
CA ASN A 172 13.38 25.50 -7.98
C ASN A 172 14.26 24.71 -6.99
N GLY A 173 14.81 23.57 -7.42
CA GLY A 173 15.57 22.64 -6.57
C GLY A 173 14.76 21.41 -6.14
N LEU A 174 15.38 20.60 -5.28
CA LEU A 174 14.74 19.41 -4.70
C LEU A 174 13.53 19.81 -3.85
N VAL A 175 12.43 19.13 -4.08
CA VAL A 175 11.17 19.29 -3.33
C VAL A 175 10.68 17.94 -2.86
N ASN A 176 10.02 17.91 -1.71
CA ASN A 176 9.41 16.69 -1.23
C ASN A 176 8.21 16.32 -2.11
N ILE A 177 8.02 15.03 -2.34
CA ILE A 177 6.80 14.51 -2.98
C ILE A 177 5.70 14.45 -1.92
N GLN A 178 5.05 15.59 -1.67
CA GLN A 178 4.03 15.72 -0.64
C GLN A 178 2.69 15.10 -1.06
N VAL A 179 2.07 14.38 -0.13
CA VAL A 179 0.79 13.69 -0.28
C VAL A 179 -0.12 14.09 0.88
N SER A 180 -1.41 14.32 0.63
CA SER A 180 -2.36 14.53 1.73
C SER A 180 -2.56 13.23 2.51
N ARG A 181 -2.83 13.31 3.81
CA ARG A 181 -3.16 12.12 4.64
C ARG A 181 -4.46 11.43 4.23
N ALA A 182 -5.32 12.13 3.49
CA ALA A 182 -6.54 11.54 2.97
C ALA A 182 -6.33 10.90 1.59
N ASP A 183 -5.19 11.16 0.94
CA ASP A 183 -4.97 10.73 -0.44
C ASP A 183 -4.30 9.36 -0.51
N VAL A 184 -4.61 8.61 -1.57
CA VAL A 184 -3.86 7.46 -2.05
C VAL A 184 -3.27 7.86 -3.41
N ILE A 185 -1.97 7.63 -3.61
CA ILE A 185 -1.25 8.02 -4.82
C ILE A 185 -1.44 7.01 -5.96
N GLY A 186 -1.18 7.44 -7.19
CA GLY A 186 -1.02 6.55 -8.32
C GLY A 186 0.44 6.17 -8.52
N ILE A 187 0.71 4.89 -8.81
CA ILE A 187 2.06 4.37 -9.09
C ILE A 187 2.02 3.43 -10.29
N ARG A 188 2.94 3.62 -11.25
CA ARG A 188 3.10 2.74 -12.42
C ARG A 188 4.33 3.10 -13.25
N ASP A 189 4.99 2.11 -13.83
CA ASP A 189 5.87 2.31 -15.00
C ASP A 189 5.08 2.88 -16.19
N ALA A 190 5.45 4.09 -16.63
CA ALA A 190 4.71 4.87 -17.62
C ALA A 190 5.41 5.01 -18.97
N ASP A 191 6.72 4.88 -19.00
CA ASP A 191 7.55 5.01 -20.21
C ASP A 191 8.24 3.71 -20.63
N GLY A 192 8.03 2.63 -19.85
CA GLY A 192 8.35 1.25 -20.21
C GLY A 192 9.79 0.87 -19.92
N ASP A 193 10.47 1.60 -19.04
CA ASP A 193 11.85 1.30 -18.64
C ASP A 193 11.97 0.39 -17.40
N GLY A 194 10.82 0.10 -16.78
CA GLY A 194 10.67 -0.78 -15.62
C GLY A 194 10.55 -0.05 -14.28
N ASP A 195 11.08 1.18 -14.16
CA ASP A 195 10.97 1.93 -12.92
C ASP A 195 9.58 2.57 -12.72
N GLN A 196 9.16 2.69 -11.46
CA GLN A 196 7.79 3.09 -11.15
C GLN A 196 7.69 4.61 -11.03
N ASP A 197 6.86 5.23 -11.87
CA ASP A 197 6.50 6.65 -11.79
C ASP A 197 5.37 6.91 -10.80
N LEU A 198 5.22 8.16 -10.38
CA LEU A 198 4.22 8.58 -9.39
C LEU A 198 3.29 9.69 -9.89
N TRP A 199 2.01 9.54 -9.59
CA TRP A 199 0.98 10.57 -9.75
C TRP A 199 0.41 10.91 -8.40
N VAL A 200 0.42 12.20 -8.08
CA VAL A 200 0.02 12.70 -6.77
C VAL A 200 -0.84 13.93 -6.94
N PHE A 201 -2.05 13.91 -6.40
CA PHE A 201 -2.86 15.12 -6.33
C PHE A 201 -2.09 16.24 -5.63
N ASN A 202 -2.21 17.44 -6.16
CA ASN A 202 -1.45 18.58 -5.70
C ASN A 202 -1.82 18.91 -4.27
N PHE A 203 -0.90 18.63 -3.34
CA PHE A 203 -1.08 18.81 -1.91
C PHE A 203 -1.65 20.18 -1.49
N SER A 204 -1.32 21.25 -2.24
CA SER A 204 -1.77 22.61 -1.90
C SER A 204 -3.17 22.94 -2.43
N THR A 205 -3.60 22.31 -3.51
CA THR A 205 -4.86 22.66 -4.19
C THR A 205 -5.90 21.55 -4.13
N GLY A 206 -5.48 20.29 -4.10
CA GLY A 206 -6.34 19.10 -4.14
C GLY A 206 -7.01 18.85 -5.49
N THR A 207 -6.75 19.67 -6.51
CA THR A 207 -7.54 19.65 -7.77
C THR A 207 -6.74 19.23 -8.99
N THR A 208 -5.43 19.46 -9.04
CA THR A 208 -4.58 19.05 -10.18
C THR A 208 -3.66 17.90 -9.78
N ILE A 209 -3.10 17.19 -10.75
CA ILE A 209 -2.19 16.07 -10.52
C ILE A 209 -0.75 16.47 -10.87
N ASN A 210 0.18 16.24 -9.94
CA ASN A 210 1.61 16.23 -10.24
C ASN A 210 1.99 14.86 -10.83
N TYR A 211 2.82 14.89 -11.86
CA TYR A 211 3.49 13.71 -12.39
C TYR A 211 4.98 13.80 -12.07
N TYR A 212 5.47 12.77 -11.38
CA TYR A 212 6.86 12.59 -11.02
C TYR A 212 7.39 11.39 -11.78
N ARG A 213 8.21 11.65 -12.79
CA ARG A 213 8.90 10.59 -13.51
C ARG A 213 10.05 10.10 -12.66
N ASN A 214 10.13 8.81 -12.43
CA ASN A 214 11.31 8.17 -11.89
C ASN A 214 12.38 8.18 -12.98
N THR A 215 13.61 8.49 -12.59
CA THR A 215 14.73 8.67 -13.52
C THR A 215 15.86 7.72 -13.19
N SER A 216 15.56 6.66 -12.43
CA SER A 216 16.57 5.77 -11.87
C SER A 216 17.31 5.07 -13.00
N VAL A 217 16.56 4.56 -13.99
CA VAL A 217 17.12 3.84 -15.12
C VAL A 217 17.93 4.78 -16.02
N GLU A 218 17.46 6.00 -16.32
CA GLU A 218 18.20 6.88 -17.23
C GLU A 218 19.43 7.51 -16.58
N THR A 219 19.42 7.68 -15.26
CA THR A 219 20.56 8.26 -14.53
C THR A 219 21.59 7.22 -14.09
N THR A 220 21.16 6.02 -13.72
CA THR A 220 22.04 4.98 -13.15
C THR A 220 22.18 3.73 -14.01
N GLY A 221 21.27 3.51 -14.97
CA GLY A 221 21.18 2.30 -15.77
C GLY A 221 20.44 1.14 -15.09
N THR A 222 19.91 1.36 -13.88
CA THR A 222 19.20 0.36 -13.07
C THR A 222 18.04 1.01 -12.30
N MET A 223 17.04 0.20 -11.93
CA MET A 223 15.96 0.62 -11.02
C MET A 223 16.48 0.87 -9.58
N GLY A 224 15.60 1.32 -8.69
CA GLY A 224 15.86 1.41 -7.24
C GLY A 224 16.64 2.65 -6.76
N ALA A 225 17.19 3.48 -7.65
CA ALA A 225 17.81 4.73 -7.21
C ALA A 225 16.79 5.71 -6.59
N LEU A 226 15.50 5.56 -6.96
CA LEU A 226 14.37 6.38 -6.53
C LEU A 226 14.62 7.89 -6.72
N THR A 227 15.25 8.22 -7.84
CA THR A 227 15.55 9.59 -8.26
C THR A 227 14.39 10.11 -9.11
N PHE A 228 13.62 11.08 -8.61
CA PHE A 228 12.45 11.58 -9.34
C PHE A 228 12.67 12.97 -9.94
N GLN A 229 12.02 13.23 -11.07
CA GLN A 229 11.87 14.55 -11.67
C GLN A 229 10.38 14.91 -11.72
N ARG A 230 10.00 16.09 -11.23
CA ARG A 230 8.62 16.60 -11.43
C ARG A 230 8.48 17.17 -12.84
N GLU A 231 7.87 16.39 -13.73
CA GLU A 231 7.62 16.77 -15.12
C GLU A 231 6.54 17.87 -15.23
N THR A 232 5.47 17.75 -14.45
CA THR A 232 4.38 18.73 -14.45
C THR A 232 3.61 18.69 -13.13
N ASN A 233 2.94 19.79 -12.81
CA ASN A 233 1.98 19.91 -11.71
C ASN A 233 0.51 19.95 -12.19
N PHE A 234 0.29 19.74 -13.49
CA PHE A 234 -1.01 19.78 -14.16
C PHE A 234 -1.09 18.68 -15.22
N TRP A 235 -0.84 17.43 -14.80
CA TRP A 235 -0.82 16.29 -15.70
C TRP A 235 -2.18 16.10 -16.39
N GLY A 236 -2.15 15.86 -17.70
CA GLY A 236 -3.36 15.74 -18.52
C GLY A 236 -4.15 17.04 -18.71
N GLY A 237 -3.68 18.17 -18.17
CA GLY A 237 -4.49 19.39 -18.09
C GLY A 237 -5.75 19.19 -17.24
N LEU A 238 -5.76 18.20 -16.34
CA LEU A 238 -6.92 17.80 -15.56
C LEU A 238 -7.06 18.59 -14.25
N SER A 239 -8.23 19.17 -14.05
CA SER A 239 -8.69 19.73 -12.80
C SER A 239 -9.93 18.97 -12.33
N ASP A 240 -9.90 18.45 -11.11
CA ASP A 240 -11.07 17.93 -10.43
C ASP A 240 -12.01 19.09 -10.03
N CYS A 241 -13.29 18.96 -10.38
CA CYS A 241 -14.36 19.90 -10.04
C CYS A 241 -15.32 19.36 -8.97
N GLY A 242 -15.07 18.16 -8.46
CA GLY A 242 -15.86 17.49 -7.44
C GLY A 242 -16.91 16.52 -8.00
N CYS A 243 -17.06 15.38 -7.33
CA CYS A 243 -18.09 14.36 -7.56
C CYS A 243 -18.35 13.99 -9.01
N GLY A 244 -17.30 13.51 -9.68
CA GLY A 244 -17.38 13.01 -11.05
C GLY A 244 -17.15 14.10 -12.10
N ALA A 245 -17.27 15.38 -11.73
CA ALA A 245 -17.03 16.47 -12.66
C ALA A 245 -15.53 16.78 -12.76
N VAL A 246 -15.01 16.83 -13.98
CA VAL A 246 -13.64 17.25 -14.28
C VAL A 246 -13.62 18.33 -15.36
N ALA A 247 -12.59 19.14 -15.33
CA ALA A 247 -12.23 20.03 -16.42
C ALA A 247 -10.89 19.58 -17.03
N LEU A 248 -10.82 19.55 -18.35
CA LEU A 248 -9.62 19.23 -19.12
C LEU A 248 -9.05 20.49 -19.78
N ASP A 249 -8.03 20.33 -20.64
CA ASP A 249 -7.41 21.44 -21.39
C ASP A 249 -6.84 22.56 -20.51
N SER A 250 -6.36 22.18 -19.32
CA SER A 250 -5.79 23.09 -18.33
C SER A 250 -6.77 24.14 -17.80
N ILE A 251 -8.07 23.87 -17.92
CA ILE A 251 -9.12 24.70 -17.32
C ILE A 251 -9.17 24.38 -15.83
N LEU A 252 -8.94 25.39 -14.99
CA LEU A 252 -9.10 25.25 -13.54
C LEU A 252 -10.57 25.34 -13.16
N CYS A 253 -11.04 24.35 -12.40
CA CYS A 253 -12.33 24.42 -11.73
C CYS A 253 -12.34 25.63 -10.79
N ARG A 254 -13.43 26.42 -10.85
CA ARG A 254 -13.63 27.55 -9.94
C ARG A 254 -14.65 27.12 -8.90
N PRO A 255 -14.22 26.67 -7.72
CA PRO A 255 -15.18 26.31 -6.69
C PRO A 255 -15.93 27.59 -6.27
N ALA A 256 -17.22 27.44 -5.99
CA ALA A 256 -18.06 28.56 -5.56
C ALA A 256 -17.67 29.09 -4.17
N ALA A 257 -16.95 28.26 -3.39
CA ALA A 257 -16.42 28.56 -2.07
C ALA A 257 -15.04 27.92 -1.88
N VAL A 258 -14.29 28.36 -0.87
CA VAL A 258 -13.08 27.65 -0.43
C VAL A 258 -13.55 26.43 0.35
N GLU A 259 -13.40 25.25 -0.25
CA GLU A 259 -13.66 23.98 0.41
C GLU A 259 -12.36 23.36 0.91
N HIS A 260 -12.47 22.43 1.86
CA HIS A 260 -11.37 21.53 2.20
C HIS A 260 -10.95 20.79 0.92
N ALA A 261 -9.63 20.65 0.67
CA ALA A 261 -9.14 19.72 -0.33
C ALA A 261 -9.47 18.30 0.14
N GLY A 262 -10.67 17.82 -0.21
CA GLY A 262 -11.15 16.48 0.14
C GLY A 262 -10.19 15.43 -0.37
N GLY A 263 -10.10 14.31 0.35
CA GLY A 263 -9.22 13.20 0.01
C GLY A 263 -9.45 12.66 -1.39
N LYS A 264 -8.38 12.12 -1.99
CA LYS A 264 -8.37 11.57 -3.34
C LYS A 264 -7.74 10.19 -3.39
N SER A 265 -8.38 9.24 -4.05
CA SER A 265 -7.82 7.91 -4.30
C SER A 265 -7.42 7.79 -5.76
N LEU A 266 -6.15 7.58 -6.08
CA LEU A 266 -5.68 7.43 -7.47
C LEU A 266 -5.33 5.99 -7.81
N THR A 267 -5.77 5.55 -8.98
CA THR A 267 -5.39 4.28 -9.60
C THR A 267 -4.96 4.54 -11.04
N ILE A 268 -3.77 4.06 -11.42
CA ILE A 268 -3.24 4.25 -12.78
C ILE A 268 -3.63 3.09 -13.68
N LEU A 269 -4.40 3.42 -14.71
CA LEU A 269 -4.90 2.46 -15.70
C LEU A 269 -3.83 2.22 -16.78
N ALA A 270 -3.66 0.98 -17.23
CA ALA A 270 -3.13 0.72 -18.56
C ALA A 270 -4.04 -0.26 -19.28
N PRO A 271 -4.98 0.27 -20.08
CA PRO A 271 -5.76 -0.56 -20.98
C PRO A 271 -4.82 -1.30 -21.95
N ASN A 272 -5.14 -2.55 -22.28
CA ASN A 272 -4.40 -3.30 -23.29
C ASN A 272 -4.36 -2.51 -24.61
N GLY A 273 -3.14 -2.16 -25.06
CA GLY A 273 -2.91 -1.42 -26.30
C GLY A 273 -3.02 0.09 -26.20
N ALA A 274 -3.17 0.66 -24.99
CA ALA A 274 -3.04 2.10 -24.77
C ALA A 274 -1.59 2.56 -25.00
N THR A 275 -1.43 3.78 -25.49
CA THR A 275 -0.12 4.43 -25.71
C THR A 275 0.42 5.13 -24.46
N GLY A 276 -0.38 5.19 -23.39
CA GLY A 276 -0.04 5.84 -22.13
C GLY A 276 -1.02 5.47 -21.01
N PRO A 277 -0.68 5.82 -19.76
CA PRO A 277 -1.51 5.51 -18.61
C PRO A 277 -2.78 6.37 -18.60
N GLY A 278 -3.94 5.74 -18.37
CA GLY A 278 -5.18 6.42 -17.99
C GLY A 278 -5.27 6.58 -16.47
N ILE A 279 -6.34 7.22 -15.98
CA ILE A 279 -6.57 7.39 -14.54
C ILE A 279 -7.98 7.00 -14.14
N LEU A 280 -8.06 6.41 -12.96
CA LEU A 280 -9.28 6.21 -12.20
C LEU A 280 -9.07 6.90 -10.86
N PHE A 281 -9.99 7.76 -10.44
CA PHE A 281 -9.90 8.35 -9.11
C PHE A 281 -11.23 8.55 -8.40
N GLY A 282 -11.21 8.46 -7.08
CA GLY A 282 -12.33 8.81 -6.20
C GLY A 282 -12.08 10.08 -5.42
N ASP A 283 -13.16 10.60 -4.84
CA ASP A 283 -13.18 11.79 -3.99
C ASP A 283 -13.94 11.47 -2.70
N GLU A 284 -13.43 11.96 -1.57
CA GLU A 284 -13.91 11.72 -0.20
C GLU A 284 -15.41 11.90 0.00
N LEU A 285 -16.04 12.84 -0.72
CA LEU A 285 -17.46 13.16 -0.53
C LEU A 285 -18.38 12.55 -1.61
N CYS A 286 -17.83 11.68 -2.46
CA CYS A 286 -18.48 11.28 -3.69
C CYS A 286 -18.63 9.77 -3.78
N GLU A 287 -19.71 9.32 -4.43
CA GLU A 287 -20.06 7.90 -4.55
C GLU A 287 -19.73 7.29 -5.91
N GLN A 288 -19.19 8.10 -6.82
CA GLN A 288 -18.83 7.71 -8.17
C GLN A 288 -17.39 8.11 -8.44
N PRO A 289 -16.55 7.18 -8.94
CA PRO A 289 -15.22 7.53 -9.37
C PRO A 289 -15.26 8.19 -10.75
N VAL A 290 -14.20 8.91 -11.07
CA VAL A 290 -13.89 9.41 -12.41
C VAL A 290 -13.00 8.39 -13.12
N TRP A 291 -13.36 8.03 -14.35
CA TRP A 291 -12.57 7.15 -15.22
C TRP A 291 -12.18 7.90 -16.49
N LEU A 292 -10.89 8.08 -16.74
CA LEU A 292 -10.38 8.77 -17.93
C LEU A 292 -9.35 7.90 -18.63
N ASP A 293 -9.56 7.68 -19.92
CA ASP A 293 -8.56 7.06 -20.77
C ASP A 293 -7.55 8.11 -21.25
N ASN A 294 -6.36 7.64 -21.62
CA ASN A 294 -5.31 8.47 -22.20
C ASN A 294 -4.97 7.95 -23.61
N THR A 295 -5.18 8.77 -24.63
CA THR A 295 -4.79 8.46 -26.01
C THR A 295 -3.40 8.97 -26.38
N GLY A 296 -2.74 9.66 -25.47
CA GLY A 296 -1.35 10.11 -25.57
C GLY A 296 -0.38 9.17 -24.85
N ASN A 297 0.72 9.72 -24.34
CA ASN A 297 1.66 9.01 -23.45
C ASN A 297 1.76 9.72 -22.08
N ALA A 298 2.63 9.26 -21.19
CA ALA A 298 2.77 9.84 -19.86
C ALA A 298 3.31 11.30 -19.88
N LEU A 299 4.19 11.64 -20.81
CA LEU A 299 4.80 12.96 -20.95
C LEU A 299 3.94 13.95 -21.75
N ALA A 300 3.11 13.44 -22.66
CA ALA A 300 2.16 14.19 -23.47
C ALA A 300 0.77 13.54 -23.39
N PRO A 301 0.12 13.58 -22.21
CA PRO A 301 -1.17 12.95 -22.00
C PRO A 301 -2.27 13.65 -22.80
N GLN A 302 -3.19 12.85 -23.33
CA GLN A 302 -4.41 13.29 -23.99
C GLN A 302 -5.57 12.57 -23.31
N LEU A 303 -6.03 13.13 -22.19
CA LEU A 303 -7.11 12.56 -21.41
C LEU A 303 -8.45 12.78 -22.10
N GLN A 304 -9.31 11.77 -22.06
CA GLN A 304 -10.67 11.83 -22.56
C GLN A 304 -11.63 11.30 -21.51
N GLU A 305 -12.70 12.06 -21.27
CA GLU A 305 -13.78 11.59 -20.41
C GLU A 305 -14.49 10.41 -21.04
N GLN A 306 -14.48 9.29 -20.32
CA GLN A 306 -15.31 8.13 -20.61
C GLN A 306 -16.54 8.23 -19.72
N PHE A 307 -17.73 7.93 -20.25
CA PHE A 307 -18.85 7.71 -19.36
C PHE A 307 -18.51 6.52 -18.48
N LEU A 308 -18.68 6.65 -17.16
CA LEU A 308 -18.39 5.55 -16.22
C LEU A 308 -19.09 4.25 -16.64
N THR A 309 -20.27 4.35 -17.25
CA THR A 309 -21.04 3.20 -17.76
C THR A 309 -20.37 2.45 -18.91
N ASP A 310 -19.44 3.07 -19.64
CA ASP A 310 -18.73 2.44 -20.75
C ASP A 310 -17.67 1.47 -20.23
N SER A 311 -17.01 1.81 -19.12
CA SER A 311 -16.01 0.96 -18.48
C SER A 311 -16.58 0.10 -17.35
N LEU A 312 -17.52 0.63 -16.57
CA LEU A 312 -18.15 0.04 -15.37
C LEU A 312 -19.69 0.13 -15.47
N PRO A 313 -20.33 -0.57 -16.43
CA PRO A 313 -21.78 -0.51 -16.64
C PRO A 313 -22.61 -0.98 -15.43
N SER A 314 -22.01 -1.81 -14.58
CA SER A 314 -22.59 -2.29 -13.32
C SER A 314 -21.93 -1.60 -12.11
N TRP A 315 -21.69 -0.29 -12.17
CA TRP A 315 -21.26 0.46 -10.99
C TRP A 315 -22.33 0.40 -9.89
N GLN A 316 -21.90 0.27 -8.64
CA GLN A 316 -22.74 0.44 -7.45
C GLN A 316 -22.12 1.55 -6.62
N SER A 317 -22.95 2.51 -6.20
CA SER A 317 -22.50 3.63 -5.37
C SER A 317 -21.66 3.14 -4.19
N LEU A 318 -20.51 3.77 -4.03
CA LEU A 318 -19.56 3.49 -2.96
C LEU A 318 -18.92 4.81 -2.55
N LEU A 319 -19.14 5.24 -1.30
CA LEU A 319 -18.58 6.50 -0.80
C LEU A 319 -17.06 6.44 -0.76
N PHE A 320 -16.40 7.48 -1.27
CA PHE A 320 -14.95 7.59 -1.40
C PHE A 320 -14.30 6.37 -2.06
N PRO A 321 -14.65 6.06 -3.32
CA PRO A 321 -14.25 4.80 -3.96
C PRO A 321 -12.75 4.80 -4.28
N ALA A 322 -12.04 3.73 -3.97
CA ALA A 322 -10.66 3.49 -4.37
C ALA A 322 -10.56 2.15 -5.11
N GLY A 323 -9.85 2.15 -6.26
CA GLY A 323 -9.71 1.00 -7.13
C GLY A 323 -8.35 0.31 -6.98
N TYR A 324 -8.36 -1.02 -7.02
CA TYR A 324 -7.17 -1.87 -6.89
C TYR A 324 -7.21 -2.95 -7.96
N PHE A 325 -6.14 -3.06 -8.77
CA PHE A 325 -6.00 -4.16 -9.72
C PHE A 325 -5.36 -5.35 -9.04
N LEU A 326 -5.94 -6.54 -9.24
CA LEU A 326 -5.37 -7.82 -8.83
C LEU A 326 -5.10 -8.63 -10.09
N GLY A 327 -3.83 -8.69 -10.49
CA GLY A 327 -3.45 -9.17 -11.83
C GLY A 327 -4.11 -8.36 -12.96
N GLN A 328 -4.38 -9.03 -14.10
CA GLN A 328 -4.87 -8.36 -15.31
C GLN A 328 -6.41 -8.35 -15.46
N ASP A 329 -7.11 -9.24 -14.75
CA ASP A 329 -8.52 -9.54 -15.01
C ASP A 329 -9.45 -9.26 -13.83
N THR A 330 -8.90 -8.79 -12.69
CA THR A 330 -9.68 -8.45 -11.50
C THR A 330 -9.45 -7.01 -11.10
N LEU A 331 -10.54 -6.29 -10.90
CA LEU A 331 -10.57 -4.93 -10.35
C LEU A 331 -11.44 -4.97 -9.10
N VAL A 332 -10.92 -4.46 -8.00
CA VAL A 332 -11.63 -4.38 -6.73
C VAL A 332 -11.81 -2.92 -6.37
N PHE A 333 -13.02 -2.56 -5.92
CA PHE A 333 -13.27 -1.26 -5.32
C PHE A 333 -13.53 -1.43 -3.83
N SER A 334 -12.90 -0.57 -3.03
CA SER A 334 -13.28 -0.36 -1.64
C SER A 334 -13.54 1.11 -1.36
N THR A 335 -14.12 1.39 -0.20
CA THR A 335 -14.12 2.76 0.33
C THR A 335 -12.75 3.09 0.90
N ASN A 336 -12.30 4.34 0.77
CA ASN A 336 -11.07 4.86 1.37
C ASN A 336 -11.34 5.69 2.64
N LEU A 337 -12.43 5.42 3.36
CA LEU A 337 -12.81 6.15 4.56
C LEU A 337 -11.92 5.82 5.78
N SER A 338 -11.57 6.85 6.55
CA SER A 338 -10.91 6.69 7.86
C SER A 338 -11.90 6.70 9.03
N GLU A 339 -13.17 7.02 8.76
CA GLU A 339 -14.25 7.07 9.73
C GLU A 339 -15.58 6.65 9.08
N ASN A 340 -16.68 6.56 9.83
CA ASN A 340 -18.01 6.29 9.27
C ASN A 340 -18.87 7.55 9.45
N PRO A 341 -18.84 8.49 8.47
CA PRO A 341 -19.53 9.75 8.59
C PRO A 341 -21.00 9.53 8.89
N LEU A 342 -21.45 10.08 10.02
CA LEU A 342 -22.83 9.99 10.49
C LEU A 342 -23.36 8.55 10.67
N ARG A 343 -22.49 7.53 10.69
CA ARG A 343 -22.86 6.10 10.75
C ARG A 343 -23.80 5.68 9.62
N THR A 344 -23.54 6.19 8.41
CA THR A 344 -24.39 5.97 7.24
C THR A 344 -23.87 4.90 6.30
N VAL A 345 -22.60 4.51 6.42
CA VAL A 345 -21.98 3.50 5.58
C VAL A 345 -22.20 2.11 6.17
N ASP A 346 -22.77 1.21 5.37
CA ASP A 346 -22.82 -0.22 5.64
C ASP A 346 -21.52 -0.86 5.14
N PHE A 347 -20.59 -1.11 6.07
CA PHE A 347 -19.30 -1.68 5.75
C PHE A 347 -19.37 -3.14 5.29
N SER A 348 -20.47 -3.86 5.50
CA SER A 348 -20.57 -5.26 5.07
C SER A 348 -20.69 -5.45 3.55
N HIS A 349 -20.87 -4.36 2.79
CA HIS A 349 -21.00 -4.32 1.33
C HIS A 349 -20.12 -3.23 0.70
N THR A 350 -18.89 -3.04 1.21
CA THR A 350 -17.95 -2.05 0.68
C THR A 350 -16.85 -2.63 -0.19
N LEU A 351 -16.74 -3.95 -0.33
CA LEU A 351 -15.70 -4.57 -1.13
C LEU A 351 -16.26 -5.17 -2.44
N HIS A 352 -16.26 -4.37 -3.50
CA HIS A 352 -16.90 -4.73 -4.77
C HIS A 352 -15.87 -5.33 -5.72
N ARG A 353 -16.05 -6.59 -6.12
CA ARG A 353 -15.16 -7.25 -7.09
C ARG A 353 -15.77 -7.21 -8.48
N TYR A 354 -14.96 -6.81 -9.45
CA TYR A 354 -15.26 -6.79 -10.87
C TYR A 354 -14.31 -7.70 -11.62
N THR A 355 -14.81 -8.35 -12.66
CA THR A 355 -13.98 -9.10 -13.62
C THR A 355 -14.13 -8.53 -15.02
N ARG A 356 -13.06 -8.68 -15.79
CA ARG A 356 -13.01 -8.16 -17.15
C ARG A 356 -13.88 -8.99 -18.10
N GLN A 357 -14.77 -8.33 -18.83
CA GLN A 357 -15.58 -8.92 -19.92
C GLN A 357 -15.49 -8.03 -21.17
N GLY A 358 -14.64 -8.45 -22.12
CA GLY A 358 -14.31 -7.65 -23.29
C GLY A 358 -13.56 -6.36 -22.89
N SER A 359 -14.11 -5.21 -23.26
CA SER A 359 -13.59 -3.90 -22.88
C SER A 359 -14.17 -3.35 -21.58
N THR A 360 -15.07 -4.08 -20.93
CA THR A 360 -15.81 -3.61 -19.75
C THR A 360 -15.48 -4.41 -18.49
N TRP A 361 -15.72 -3.82 -17.33
CA TRP A 361 -15.62 -4.44 -16.02
C TRP A 361 -17.02 -4.73 -15.48
N GLN A 362 -17.30 -6.01 -15.20
CA GLN A 362 -18.60 -6.48 -14.73
C GLN A 362 -18.52 -6.90 -13.28
N ARG A 363 -19.39 -6.33 -12.45
CA ARG A 363 -19.45 -6.63 -11.01
C ARG A 363 -19.85 -8.09 -10.82
N GLN A 364 -19.09 -8.80 -10.02
CA GLN A 364 -19.37 -10.17 -9.62
C GLN A 364 -20.07 -10.20 -8.28
N GLU A 365 -19.64 -9.36 -7.33
CA GLU A 365 -20.21 -9.23 -6.00
C GLU A 365 -19.91 -7.85 -5.41
N ASP A 366 -20.63 -7.47 -4.35
CA ASP A 366 -20.47 -6.19 -3.62
C ASP A 366 -19.94 -6.37 -2.19
N ASN A 367 -19.61 -7.59 -1.79
CA ASN A 367 -19.10 -7.94 -0.47
C ASN A 367 -18.02 -9.04 -0.55
N TRP A 368 -17.13 -8.92 -1.53
CA TRP A 368 -16.03 -9.87 -1.75
C TRP A 368 -15.20 -10.00 -0.47
N LEU A 369 -14.79 -11.22 -0.13
CA LEU A 369 -14.19 -11.60 1.16
C LEU A 369 -15.11 -11.41 2.38
N GLN A 370 -15.80 -10.28 2.49
CA GLN A 370 -16.69 -9.92 3.61
C GLN A 370 -17.80 -10.96 3.83
N GLN A 371 -18.33 -11.55 2.76
CA GLN A 371 -19.34 -12.62 2.84
C GLN A 371 -18.88 -13.92 3.53
N ASP A 372 -17.56 -14.07 3.73
CA ASP A 372 -16.92 -15.21 4.38
C ASP A 372 -16.41 -14.90 5.79
N MET A 373 -16.79 -13.74 6.34
CA MET A 373 -16.32 -13.22 7.63
C MET A 373 -17.49 -13.06 8.61
N LEU A 374 -17.21 -13.22 9.91
CA LEU A 374 -18.10 -12.70 10.93
C LEU A 374 -17.84 -11.20 11.10
N ASP A 375 -18.83 -10.39 10.75
CA ASP A 375 -18.84 -8.96 11.02
C ASP A 375 -19.70 -8.68 12.26
N VAL A 376 -19.06 -8.18 13.31
CA VAL A 376 -19.71 -7.82 14.58
C VAL A 376 -19.92 -6.30 14.71
N GLY A 377 -19.65 -5.55 13.64
CA GLY A 377 -19.76 -4.11 13.53
C GLY A 377 -18.44 -3.38 13.76
N ALA A 378 -18.26 -2.28 13.03
CA ALA A 378 -17.04 -1.46 12.97
C ALA A 378 -16.55 -0.88 14.31
N GLU A 379 -17.39 -0.83 15.34
CA GLU A 379 -17.05 -0.31 16.67
C GLU A 379 -17.18 -1.36 17.78
N ALA A 380 -17.23 -2.65 17.41
CA ALA A 380 -17.24 -3.72 18.39
C ALA A 380 -15.91 -3.75 19.16
N ALA A 381 -15.98 -3.59 20.48
CA ALA A 381 -14.84 -3.74 21.37
C ALA A 381 -15.21 -4.69 22.52
N PRO A 382 -14.33 -5.62 22.93
CA PRO A 382 -14.54 -6.41 24.14
C PRO A 382 -14.73 -5.48 25.35
N THR A 383 -15.79 -5.66 26.12
CA THR A 383 -16.07 -4.92 27.37
C THR A 383 -15.44 -5.56 28.58
#